data_AF-A0A662CK48-F1
#
_entry.id   AF-A0A662CK48-F1
#
_cell.length_a   1.000
_cell.length_b   1.000
_cell.length_c   1.000
_cell.angle_alpha   90.00
_cell.angle_beta   90.00
_cell.angle_gamma   90.00
#
_symmetry.space_group_name_H-M   'P 1'
#
loop_
_entity.id
_entity.type
_entity.pdbx_description
1 polymer ?
#
loop_
_entity_poly.entity_id
_entity_poly.type
_entity_poly.pdbx_seq_one_letter_code
_entity_poly.pdbx_strand_id
1 'polypeptide(L)'
;MALQFKKVLERKGAPFLVAHRVDVALAVGADGVHLGGYSLPVKVARSLLGHQRVVGFSAHSLEEAREAQAQGVDYVTLSPIFHTRSKPLARPLGMDYLAEVVSQLEVPVLALGGIGPK
;
A
#
# COMPACT_ATOMS: atom_id res chain seq x y z
N MET A 1 4.06 5.32 -20.16
CA MET A 1 4.92 5.35 -18.96
C MET A 1 4.93 4.02 -18.20
N ALA A 2 3.80 3.47 -17.75
CA ALA A 2 3.79 2.21 -16.96
C ALA A 2 4.54 1.03 -17.62
N LEU A 3 4.32 0.78 -18.92
CA LEU A 3 5.06 -0.25 -19.67
C LEU A 3 6.58 -0.01 -19.72
N GLN A 4 7.03 1.25 -19.70
CA GLN A 4 8.46 1.58 -19.69
C GLN A 4 9.08 1.25 -18.33
N PHE A 5 8.38 1.58 -17.23
CA PHE A 5 8.82 1.22 -15.88
C PHE A 5 8.87 -0.29 -15.66
N LYS A 6 7.83 -1.02 -16.10
CA LYS A 6 7.82 -2.49 -16.04
C LYS A 6 9.08 -3.10 -16.66
N LYS A 7 9.40 -2.73 -17.90
CA LYS A 7 10.61 -3.23 -18.60
C LYS A 7 11.92 -2.90 -17.86
N VAL A 8 11.98 -1.78 -17.14
CA VAL A 8 13.18 -1.41 -16.37
C VAL A 8 13.28 -2.24 -15.09
N LEU A 9 12.16 -2.43 -14.38
CA LEU A 9 12.11 -3.13 -13.10
C LEU A 9 12.27 -4.64 -13.26
N GLU A 10 11.69 -5.23 -14.32
CA GLU A 10 11.88 -6.65 -14.67
C GLU A 10 13.37 -6.99 -14.85
N ARG A 11 14.12 -6.14 -15.57
CA ARG A 11 15.57 -6.31 -15.76
C ARG A 11 16.37 -6.19 -14.46
N LYS A 12 15.80 -5.57 -13.43
CA LYS A 12 16.40 -5.43 -12.10
C LYS A 12 15.89 -6.46 -11.10
N GLY A 13 14.97 -7.35 -11.50
CA GLY A 13 14.32 -8.31 -10.60
C GLY A 13 13.51 -7.64 -9.48
N ALA A 14 13.03 -6.42 -9.70
CA ALA A 14 12.26 -5.67 -8.70
C ALA A 14 10.76 -5.73 -9.01
N PRO A 15 9.89 -5.93 -8.00
CA PRO A 15 8.44 -5.94 -8.23
C PRO A 15 7.93 -4.56 -8.65
N PHE A 16 6.94 -4.56 -9.54
CA PHE A 16 6.29 -3.36 -10.04
C PHE A 16 4.81 -3.35 -9.63
N LEU A 17 4.44 -2.40 -8.75
CA LEU A 17 3.07 -2.17 -8.32
C LEU A 17 2.50 -0.89 -8.95
N VAL A 18 1.24 -0.93 -9.36
CA VAL A 18 0.52 0.25 -9.86
C VAL A 18 -0.34 0.84 -8.75
N ALA A 19 -0.23 2.16 -8.54
CA ALA A 19 -1.07 2.85 -7.57
C ALA A 19 -2.51 3.03 -8.11
N HIS A 20 -3.50 2.70 -7.28
CA HIS A 20 -4.95 2.92 -7.46
C HIS A 20 -5.65 2.20 -8.63
N ARG A 21 -5.03 2.14 -9.81
CA ARG A 21 -5.62 1.71 -11.08
C ARG A 21 -5.41 0.20 -11.33
N VAL A 22 -6.35 -0.61 -10.85
CA VAL A 22 -6.35 -2.07 -11.05
C VAL A 22 -6.40 -2.46 -12.53
N ASP A 23 -7.17 -1.73 -13.33
CA ASP A 23 -7.26 -1.92 -14.79
C ASP A 23 -5.91 -1.71 -15.49
N VAL A 24 -5.16 -0.66 -15.09
CA VAL A 24 -3.82 -0.42 -15.61
C VAL A 24 -2.85 -1.51 -15.17
N ALA A 25 -2.93 -1.96 -13.91
CA ALA A 25 -2.11 -3.06 -13.40
C ALA A 25 -2.30 -4.33 -14.23
N LEU A 26 -3.55 -4.68 -14.55
CA LEU A 26 -3.88 -5.82 -15.41
C LEU A 26 -3.36 -5.61 -16.84
N ALA A 27 -3.63 -4.44 -17.44
CA ALA A 27 -3.27 -4.15 -18.83
C ALA A 27 -1.76 -4.20 -19.08
N VAL A 28 -0.94 -3.80 -18.11
CA VAL A 28 0.53 -3.85 -18.23
C VAL A 28 1.13 -5.12 -17.65
N GLY A 29 0.34 -5.98 -16.99
CA GLY A 29 0.80 -7.15 -16.27
C GLY A 29 1.72 -6.81 -15.10
N ALA A 30 1.38 -5.79 -14.31
CA ALA A 30 2.09 -5.46 -13.08
C ALA A 30 2.00 -6.62 -12.06
N ASP A 31 2.96 -6.66 -11.14
CA ASP A 31 3.02 -7.66 -10.06
C ASP A 31 1.94 -7.44 -9.00
N GLY A 32 1.32 -6.26 -9.01
CA GLY A 32 0.24 -5.94 -8.10
C GLY A 32 -0.17 -4.47 -8.09
N VAL A 33 -0.86 -4.09 -7.03
CA VAL A 33 -1.39 -2.75 -6.81
C VAL A 33 -1.10 -2.24 -5.41
N HIS A 34 -1.04 -0.91 -5.27
CA HIS A 34 -1.16 -0.24 -3.98
C HIS A 34 -2.41 0.65 -3.99
N LEU A 35 -3.37 0.34 -3.13
CA LEU A 35 -4.69 0.98 -3.07
C LEU A 35 -4.72 2.06 -1.99
N GLY A 36 -5.66 2.98 -2.11
CA GLY A 36 -5.97 3.97 -1.08
C GLY A 36 -7.46 4.29 -1.08
N GLY A 37 -7.91 5.23 -0.24
CA GLY A 37 -9.34 5.48 0.02
C GLY A 37 -10.24 5.77 -1.20
N TYR A 38 -9.67 6.24 -2.32
CA TYR A 38 -10.41 6.50 -3.57
C TYR A 38 -10.26 5.40 -4.64
N SER A 39 -9.64 4.27 -4.29
CA SER A 39 -9.46 3.13 -5.20
C SER A 39 -10.68 2.21 -5.17
N LEU A 40 -10.67 1.17 -6.02
CA LEU A 40 -11.62 0.07 -5.86
C LEU A 40 -11.49 -0.54 -4.44
N PRO A 41 -12.59 -1.02 -3.84
CA PRO A 41 -12.53 -1.75 -2.58
C PRO A 41 -11.54 -2.92 -2.67
N VAL A 42 -10.79 -3.17 -1.58
CA VAL A 42 -9.74 -4.21 -1.54
C VAL A 42 -10.30 -5.56 -1.99
N LYS A 43 -11.46 -5.96 -1.47
CA LYS A 43 -12.10 -7.24 -1.84
C LYS A 43 -12.39 -7.36 -3.34
N VAL A 44 -12.79 -6.25 -3.98
CA VAL A 44 -13.05 -6.22 -5.43
C VAL A 44 -11.74 -6.31 -6.21
N ALA A 45 -10.72 -5.54 -5.81
CA ALA A 45 -9.40 -5.60 -6.43
C ALA A 45 -8.78 -7.00 -6.32
N ARG A 46 -8.88 -7.64 -5.15
CA ARG A 46 -8.42 -9.02 -4.92
C ARG A 46 -9.10 -10.02 -5.85
N SER A 47 -10.42 -9.90 -6.03
CA SER A 47 -11.18 -10.76 -6.96
C SER A 47 -10.69 -10.64 -8.40
N LEU A 48 -10.40 -9.41 -8.87
CA LEU A 48 -9.91 -9.15 -10.23
C LEU A 48 -8.46 -9.60 -10.45
N LEU A 49 -7.60 -9.43 -9.44
CA LEU A 49 -6.16 -9.68 -9.54
C LEU A 49 -5.77 -11.13 -9.25
N GLY A 50 -6.63 -11.85 -8.52
CA GLY A 50 -6.35 -13.18 -7.99
C GLY A 50 -5.40 -13.17 -6.79
N HIS A 51 -5.02 -14.35 -6.32
CA HIS A 51 -4.13 -14.52 -5.16
C HIS A 51 -2.64 -14.47 -5.48
N GLN A 52 -2.25 -14.42 -6.76
CA GLN A 52 -0.84 -14.40 -7.17
C GLN A 52 -0.24 -12.99 -7.18
N ARG A 53 -1.07 -11.96 -7.31
CA ARG A 53 -0.61 -10.56 -7.38
C ARG A 53 -0.69 -9.89 -6.03
N VAL A 54 0.24 -8.98 -5.79
CA VAL A 54 0.32 -8.23 -4.54
C VAL A 54 -0.79 -7.17 -4.48
N VAL A 55 -1.44 -7.02 -3.34
CA VAL A 55 -2.41 -5.96 -3.04
C VAL A 55 -2.01 -5.30 -1.73
N GLY A 56 -1.49 -4.08 -1.82
CA GLY A 56 -1.24 -3.23 -0.66
C GLY A 56 -2.37 -2.21 -0.45
N PHE A 57 -2.49 -1.69 0.76
CA PHE A 57 -3.44 -0.62 1.08
C PHE A 57 -2.81 0.48 1.95
N SER A 58 -3.11 1.74 1.64
CA SER A 58 -2.78 2.90 2.46
C SER A 58 -3.80 3.08 3.58
N ALA A 59 -3.42 2.75 4.81
CA ALA A 59 -4.24 2.94 6.00
C ALA A 59 -3.81 4.18 6.80
N HIS A 60 -4.78 4.80 7.46
CA HIS A 60 -4.62 5.97 8.32
C HIS A 60 -5.06 5.73 9.77
N SER A 61 -5.56 4.53 10.07
CA SER A 61 -5.98 4.10 11.41
C SER A 61 -5.87 2.57 11.56
N LEU A 62 -5.93 2.10 12.81
CA LEU A 62 -6.03 0.67 13.13
C LEU A 62 -7.28 0.02 12.53
N GLU A 63 -8.40 0.74 12.52
CA GLU A 63 -9.68 0.25 11.98
C GLU A 63 -9.58 -0.02 10.48
N GLU A 64 -9.08 0.96 9.72
CA GLU A 64 -8.85 0.81 8.28
C GLU A 64 -7.87 -0.33 7.98
N ALA A 65 -6.81 -0.46 8.77
CA ALA A 65 -5.81 -1.50 8.56
C ALA A 65 -6.38 -2.91 8.84
N ARG A 66 -7.18 -3.06 9.90
CA ARG A 66 -7.88 -4.33 10.21
C ARG A 66 -8.90 -4.68 9.14
N GLU A 67 -9.66 -3.70 8.66
CA GLU A 67 -10.61 -3.92 7.59
C GLU A 67 -9.90 -4.37 6.30
N ALA A 68 -8.81 -3.70 5.93
CA ALA A 68 -8.00 -4.08 4.78
C ALA A 68 -7.44 -5.51 4.91
N GLN A 69 -6.93 -5.88 6.09
CA GLN A 69 -6.46 -7.24 6.38
C GLN A 69 -7.58 -8.27 6.21
N ALA A 70 -8.77 -8.01 6.77
CA ALA A 70 -9.92 -8.89 6.63
C ALA A 70 -10.39 -9.04 5.16
N GLN A 71 -10.12 -8.04 4.32
CA GLN A 71 -10.37 -8.08 2.88
C GLN A 71 -9.25 -8.74 2.06
N GLY A 72 -8.14 -9.14 2.69
CA GLY A 72 -7.07 -9.93 2.07
C GLY A 72 -5.99 -9.11 1.36
N VAL A 73 -5.58 -7.98 1.91
CA VAL A 73 -4.31 -7.32 1.51
C VAL A 73 -3.10 -8.16 1.89
N ASP A 74 -2.01 -8.00 1.15
CA ASP A 74 -0.72 -8.63 1.46
C ASP A 74 0.15 -7.76 2.39
N TYR A 75 -0.13 -6.45 2.45
CA TYR A 75 0.50 -5.52 3.37
C TYR A 75 -0.31 -4.22 3.49
N VAL A 76 -0.02 -3.44 4.53
CA VAL A 76 -0.53 -2.08 4.66
C VAL A 76 0.61 -1.08 4.79
N THR A 77 0.41 0.14 4.30
CA THR A 77 1.22 1.29 4.72
C THR A 77 0.46 2.05 5.79
N LEU A 78 1.12 2.45 6.87
CA LEU A 78 0.54 3.31 7.90
C LEU A 78 1.18 4.69 7.80
N SER A 79 0.36 5.72 7.57
CA SER A 79 0.88 7.07 7.31
C SER A 79 -0.06 8.20 7.73
N PRO A 80 0.45 9.41 7.95
CA PRO A 80 1.87 9.74 8.10
C PRO A 80 2.38 9.40 9.51
N ILE A 81 3.54 8.74 9.63
CA ILE A 81 4.16 8.48 10.94
C ILE A 81 4.78 9.75 11.52
N PHE A 82 5.49 10.52 10.70
CA PHE A 82 6.04 11.84 11.03
C PHE A 82 5.50 12.92 10.10
N HIS A 83 5.78 14.20 10.40
CA HIS A 83 5.40 15.32 9.53
C HIS A 83 5.99 15.15 8.12
N THR A 84 5.18 15.39 7.10
CA THR A 84 5.58 15.25 5.70
C THR A 84 5.13 16.44 4.86
N ARG A 85 5.97 16.85 3.90
CA ARG A 85 5.63 17.91 2.93
C ARG A 85 4.52 17.49 1.97
N SER A 86 4.35 16.20 1.72
CA SER A 86 3.33 15.70 0.78
C SER A 86 1.90 15.83 1.31
N LYS A 87 1.72 15.90 2.64
CA LYS A 87 0.44 16.06 3.32
C LYS A 87 0.62 16.97 4.56
N PRO A 88 0.82 18.28 4.37
CA PRO A 88 1.27 19.19 5.43
C PRO A 88 0.22 19.40 6.54
N LEU A 89 -1.06 19.19 6.22
CA LEU A 89 -2.16 19.35 7.16
C LEU A 89 -2.48 18.05 7.94
N ALA A 90 -1.87 16.93 7.57
CA ALA A 90 -2.13 15.66 8.25
C ALA A 90 -1.33 15.59 9.55
N ARG A 91 -2.03 15.29 10.66
CA ARG A 91 -1.39 15.07 11.96
C ARG A 91 -0.57 13.77 11.91
N PRO A 92 0.70 13.78 12.36
CA PRO A 92 1.48 12.56 12.46
C PRO A 92 0.91 11.58 13.48
N LEU A 93 0.97 10.30 13.18
CA LEU A 93 0.51 9.21 14.04
C LEU A 93 1.52 8.87 15.15
N GLY A 94 2.82 9.03 14.88
CA GLY A 94 3.89 8.73 15.84
C GLY A 94 4.23 7.24 15.96
N MET A 95 5.32 6.96 16.68
CA MET A 95 5.86 5.61 16.83
C MET A 95 5.05 4.73 17.77
N ASP A 96 4.45 5.31 18.83
CA ASP A 96 3.65 4.53 19.79
C ASP A 96 2.41 3.94 19.11
N TYR A 97 1.72 4.74 18.29
CA TYR A 97 0.58 4.28 17.52
C TYR A 97 0.97 3.27 16.44
N LEU A 98 2.12 3.45 15.78
CA LEU A 98 2.65 2.45 14.86
C LEU A 98 2.89 1.11 15.56
N ALA A 99 3.50 1.12 16.75
CA ALA A 99 3.76 -0.10 17.53
C ALA A 99 2.45 -0.79 17.95
N GLU A 100 1.44 -0.03 18.37
CA GLU A 100 0.10 -0.55 18.63
C GLU A 100 -0.48 -1.25 17.40
N VAL A 101 -0.49 -0.58 16.24
CA VAL A 101 -1.05 -1.13 15.00
C VAL A 101 -0.32 -2.40 14.56
N VAL A 102 1.02 -2.41 14.60
CA VAL A 102 1.84 -3.58 14.27
C VAL A 102 1.49 -4.77 15.16
N SER A 103 1.21 -4.56 16.45
CA SER A 103 0.87 -5.64 17.38
C SER A 103 -0.50 -6.30 17.11
N GLN A 104 -1.34 -5.67 16.29
CA GLN A 104 -2.74 -6.06 16.06
C GLN A 104 -2.99 -6.61 14.65
N LEU A 105 -1.96 -6.68 13.82
CA LEU A 105 -2.04 -7.13 12.42
C LEU A 105 -1.12 -8.31 12.19
N GLU A 106 -1.58 -9.22 11.34
CA GLU A 106 -0.81 -10.38 10.88
C GLU A 106 -0.05 -10.05 9.58
N VAL A 107 -0.59 -9.13 8.77
CA VAL A 107 0.07 -8.65 7.55
C VAL A 107 1.16 -7.64 7.88
N PRO A 108 2.25 -7.58 7.09
CA PRO A 108 3.28 -6.57 7.25
C PRO A 108 2.71 -5.13 7.23
N VAL A 109 3.17 -4.32 8.19
CA VAL A 109 2.87 -2.89 8.27
C VAL A 109 4.13 -2.10 7.90
N LEU A 110 4.02 -1.26 6.88
CA LEU A 110 5.11 -0.40 6.40
C LEU A 110 4.88 1.04 6.87
N ALA A 111 5.80 1.55 7.69
CA ALA A 111 5.80 2.94 8.14
C ALA A 111 6.03 3.89 6.95
N LEU A 112 5.17 4.88 6.78
CA LEU A 112 5.30 5.86 5.70
C LEU A 112 4.92 7.27 6.16
N GLY A 113 5.51 8.29 5.51
CA GLY A 113 5.27 9.70 5.80
C GLY A 113 6.28 10.27 6.78
N GLY A 114 7.14 11.16 6.28
CA GLY A 114 8.16 11.85 7.08
C GLY A 114 9.34 10.97 7.51
N ILE A 115 9.49 9.78 6.93
CA ILE A 115 10.67 8.93 7.14
C ILE A 115 11.86 9.54 6.40
N GLY A 116 12.96 9.78 7.10
CA GLY A 116 14.21 10.30 6.54
C GLY A 116 15.43 9.67 7.21
N PRO A 117 16.63 9.86 6.64
CA PRO A 117 17.86 9.51 7.32
C PRO A 117 17.94 10.26 8.65
N LYS A 118 18.51 9.58 9.67
CA LYS A 118 18.89 10.23 10.93
C LYS A 118 20.02 11.22 10.70
#